data_AF-A0A846CRI9-F1
#
_entry.id   AF-A0A846CRI9-F1
#
_cell.length_a   1.000
_cell.length_b   1.000
_cell.length_c   1.000
_cell.angle_alpha   90.00
_cell.angle_beta   90.00
_cell.angle_gamma   90.00
#
_symmetry.space_group_name_H-M   'P 1'
#
loop_
_entity.id
_entity.type
_entity.pdbx_description
1 polymer ?
#
loop_
_entity_poly.entity_id
_entity_poly.type
_entity_poly.pdbx_seq_one_letter_code
_entity_poly.pdbx_strand_id
1 'polypeptide(L)'
;MKNLSILKKPSELWKIVLMNIIFLFVFLELGSLGWYFVRYKQFFYTREKVAENNQGEELENQEENENENGNTNTNTNPMGINLAGIRLENSVIERIHPYFGYVQKPGPDFREGFKYNAAGFISPYDYPYHKKNDNQYIIGVFGGSVASNYSIYEIQNQILEKTLKQIPEFKDKEFIILSFATGGYKQPQQLILLNYFLSIGQEFDMLINIDGFNEVILAKET
;
A
#
# COMPACT_ATOMS: atom_id res chain seq x y z
N MET A 1 -25.90 -64.61 8.03
CA MET A 1 -25.68 -63.21 8.43
C MET A 1 -24.23 -63.06 8.86
N LYS A 2 -23.37 -62.41 8.07
CA LYS A 2 -21.94 -62.28 8.37
C LYS A 2 -21.75 -61.26 9.50
N ASN A 3 -21.08 -61.72 10.56
CA ASN A 3 -20.78 -60.97 11.77
C ASN A 3 -19.82 -59.81 11.44
N LEU A 4 -20.29 -58.55 11.52
CA LEU A 4 -19.41 -57.37 11.46
C LEU A 4 -18.76 -57.16 12.83
N SER A 5 -17.71 -57.94 13.13
CA SER A 5 -16.90 -57.77 14.34
C SER A 5 -15.63 -56.94 14.08
N ILE A 6 -15.71 -55.88 13.28
CA ILE A 6 -14.51 -55.13 12.81
C ILE A 6 -14.07 -54.02 13.78
N LEU A 7 -14.85 -53.65 14.80
CA LEU A 7 -14.52 -52.50 15.64
C LEU A 7 -14.20 -52.90 17.08
N LYS A 8 -12.95 -53.33 17.30
CA LYS A 8 -12.46 -53.68 18.65
C LYS A 8 -11.72 -52.57 19.38
N LYS A 9 -11.35 -51.44 18.75
CA LYS A 9 -10.65 -50.33 19.44
C LYS A 9 -10.98 -48.95 18.82
N PRO A 10 -11.67 -48.04 19.55
CA PRO A 10 -12.01 -46.71 19.04
C PRO A 10 -10.78 -45.83 18.74
N SER A 11 -9.63 -46.12 19.37
CA SER A 11 -8.36 -45.44 19.09
C SER A 11 -7.82 -45.71 17.68
N GLU A 12 -8.11 -46.89 17.10
CA GLU A 12 -7.63 -47.25 15.76
C GLU A 12 -8.51 -46.62 14.66
N LEU A 13 -9.81 -46.43 14.93
CA LEU A 13 -10.71 -45.69 14.05
C LEU A 13 -10.27 -44.23 13.89
N TRP A 14 -9.94 -43.56 15.01
CA TRP A 14 -9.49 -42.18 14.98
C TRP A 14 -8.18 -41.99 14.20
N LYS A 15 -7.26 -42.96 14.27
CA LYS A 15 -6.02 -42.93 13.47
C LYS A 15 -6.31 -43.03 11.98
N ILE A 16 -7.23 -43.92 11.58
CA ILE A 16 -7.62 -44.08 10.17
C ILE A 16 -8.29 -42.80 9.66
N VAL A 17 -9.21 -42.22 10.44
CA VAL A 17 -9.86 -40.95 10.10
C VAL A 17 -8.83 -39.83 9.96
N LEU A 18 -7.92 -39.69 10.94
CA LEU A 18 -6.88 -38.67 10.90
C LEU A 18 -5.96 -38.83 9.68
N MET A 19 -5.57 -40.06 9.35
CA MET A 19 -4.72 -40.35 8.21
C MET A 19 -5.41 -40.01 6.89
N ASN A 20 -6.70 -40.30 6.75
CA ASN A 20 -7.47 -39.90 5.57
C ASN A 20 -7.62 -38.38 5.46
N ILE A 21 -7.77 -37.67 6.58
CA ILE A 21 -7.80 -36.20 6.58
C ILE A 21 -6.45 -35.63 6.13
N ILE A 22 -5.34 -36.16 6.65
CA ILE A 22 -3.99 -35.74 6.24
C ILE A 22 -3.81 -35.99 4.73
N PHE A 23 -4.17 -37.17 4.24
CA PHE A 23 -4.09 -37.46 2.81
C PHE A 23 -4.96 -36.51 1.99
N LEU A 24 -6.18 -36.21 2.43
CA LEU A 24 -7.06 -35.27 1.77
C LEU A 24 -6.39 -33.90 1.61
N PHE A 25 -5.81 -33.35 2.68
CA PHE A 25 -5.11 -32.06 2.61
C PHE A 25 -3.88 -32.12 1.69
N VAL A 26 -3.09 -33.18 1.76
CA VAL A 26 -1.92 -33.36 0.86
C VAL A 26 -2.36 -33.42 -0.61
N PHE A 27 -3.43 -34.16 -0.93
CA PHE A 27 -3.94 -34.22 -2.30
C PHE A 27 -4.57 -32.91 -2.76
N LEU A 28 -5.18 -32.15 -1.85
CA LEU A 28 -5.76 -30.85 -2.17
C LEU A 28 -4.68 -29.82 -2.50
N GLU A 29 -3.57 -29.82 -1.76
CA GLU A 29 -2.39 -28.99 -2.04
C GLU A 29 -1.68 -29.40 -3.34
N LEU A 30 -1.44 -30.70 -3.54
CA LEU A 30 -0.80 -31.18 -4.77
C LEU A 30 -1.70 -30.98 -6.00
N GLY A 31 -3.02 -31.16 -5.83
CA GLY A 31 -4.01 -30.94 -6.87
C GLY A 31 -4.13 -29.47 -7.26
N SER A 32 -4.11 -28.55 -6.29
CA SER A 32 -4.14 -27.11 -6.55
C SER A 32 -2.87 -26.66 -7.29
N LEU A 33 -1.69 -27.13 -6.86
CA LEU A 33 -0.41 -26.88 -7.53
C LEU A 33 -0.37 -27.45 -8.96
N GLY A 34 -0.86 -28.68 -9.15
CA GLY A 34 -0.93 -29.32 -10.46
C GLY A 34 -1.86 -28.59 -11.42
N TRP A 35 -3.05 -28.19 -10.95
CA TRP A 35 -4.01 -27.39 -11.73
C TRP A 35 -3.42 -26.03 -12.12
N TYR A 36 -2.76 -25.36 -11.17
CA TYR A 36 -2.07 -24.10 -11.41
C TYR A 36 -0.95 -24.26 -12.45
N PHE A 37 -0.13 -25.31 -12.36
CA PHE A 37 0.91 -25.60 -13.34
C PHE A 37 0.35 -25.89 -14.74
N VAL A 38 -0.75 -26.64 -14.85
CA VAL A 38 -1.39 -26.90 -16.15
C VAL A 38 -1.85 -25.59 -16.79
N ARG A 39 -2.44 -24.69 -15.98
CA ARG A 39 -3.01 -23.43 -16.44
C ARG A 39 -1.97 -22.36 -16.75
N TYR A 40 -0.90 -22.28 -15.96
CA TYR A 40 0.04 -21.15 -16.01
C TYR A 40 1.49 -21.54 -16.31
N LYS A 41 1.80 -22.84 -16.39
CA LYS A 41 3.16 -23.38 -16.63
C LYS A 41 4.21 -22.94 -15.59
N GLN A 42 3.77 -22.56 -14.38
CA GLN A 42 4.60 -22.16 -13.25
C GLN A 42 4.22 -22.92 -11.98
N PHE A 43 5.20 -23.18 -11.11
CA PHE A 43 5.00 -23.95 -9.85
C PHE A 43 4.71 -23.08 -8.64
N PHE A 44 5.02 -21.77 -8.69
CA PHE A 44 4.86 -20.84 -7.58
C PHE A 44 4.03 -19.63 -8.00
N TYR A 45 3.36 -19.02 -7.04
CA TYR A 45 2.73 -17.73 -7.20
C TYR A 45 3.79 -16.64 -7.28
N THR A 46 4.44 -16.52 -8.43
CA THR A 46 5.23 -15.34 -8.78
C THR A 46 4.32 -14.35 -9.49
N ARG A 47 4.52 -13.06 -9.24
CA ARG A 47 3.69 -11.98 -9.81
C ARG A 47 4.03 -11.73 -11.29
N GLU A 48 4.33 -12.78 -12.04
CA GLU A 48 4.59 -12.70 -13.47
C GLU A 48 3.22 -12.68 -14.15
N LYS A 49 2.94 -11.56 -14.83
CA LYS A 49 1.66 -11.36 -15.51
C LYS A 49 1.47 -12.49 -16.51
N VAL A 50 0.33 -13.16 -16.41
CA VAL A 50 -0.26 -13.88 -17.53
C VAL A 50 -0.34 -12.87 -18.67
N ALA A 51 0.58 -12.98 -19.63
CA ALA A 51 0.39 -12.35 -20.93
C ALA A 51 -0.85 -13.02 -21.50
N GLU A 52 -1.99 -12.34 -21.36
CA GLU A 52 -3.23 -12.80 -21.95
C GLU A 52 -3.02 -12.93 -23.45
N ASN A 53 -3.19 -14.15 -23.93
CA ASN A 53 -3.55 -14.46 -25.30
C ASN A 53 -4.92 -13.83 -25.60
N ASN A 54 -4.97 -12.52 -25.75
CA ASN A 54 -6.04 -11.79 -26.41
C ASN A 54 -5.44 -11.11 -27.63
N GLN A 55 -4.87 -11.91 -28.54
CA GLN A 55 -4.75 -11.56 -29.94
C GLN A 55 -6.04 -11.99 -30.62
N GLY A 56 -7.03 -11.12 -30.55
CA GLY A 56 -8.30 -11.26 -31.22
C GLY A 56 -9.05 -9.95 -31.07
N GLU A 57 -9.19 -9.25 -32.18
CA GLU A 57 -9.99 -8.02 -32.34
C GLU A 57 -9.33 -6.74 -31.83
N GLU A 58 -8.45 -6.18 -32.66
CA GLU A 58 -8.52 -4.77 -33.11
C GLU A 58 -7.39 -4.53 -34.12
N LEU A 59 -7.58 -5.10 -35.32
CA LEU A 59 -6.99 -4.58 -36.55
C LEU A 59 -8.07 -3.68 -37.17
N GLU A 60 -7.87 -2.37 -37.15
CA GLU A 60 -7.98 -1.52 -38.33
C GLU A 60 -7.74 -0.05 -37.97
N ASN A 61 -6.92 0.58 -38.81
CA ASN A 61 -6.67 2.03 -38.92
C ASN A 61 -5.53 2.58 -38.06
N GLN A 62 -4.31 2.45 -38.57
CA GLN A 62 -3.53 3.61 -39.05
C GLN A 62 -2.23 3.11 -39.69
N GLU A 63 -2.30 2.83 -40.99
CA GLU A 63 -1.15 2.89 -41.87
C GLU A 63 -0.84 4.36 -42.22
N GLU A 64 0.40 4.58 -42.67
CA GLU A 64 0.98 5.80 -43.23
C GLU A 64 1.64 6.77 -42.23
N ASN A 65 2.92 6.52 -41.93
CA ASN A 65 4.00 7.23 -42.63
C ASN A 65 5.36 6.60 -42.28
N GLU A 66 5.98 5.98 -43.29
CA GLU A 66 7.37 5.56 -43.28
C GLU A 66 8.29 6.79 -43.28
N ASN A 67 9.37 6.74 -42.50
CA ASN A 67 10.69 7.10 -43.02
C ASN A 67 11.80 6.47 -42.16
N GLU A 68 12.75 5.91 -42.91
CA GLU A 68 13.81 5.01 -42.50
C GLU A 68 14.85 5.66 -41.59
N ASN A 69 15.18 4.98 -40.48
CA ASN A 69 16.57 4.67 -40.15
C ASN A 69 16.63 3.62 -39.04
N GLY A 70 17.36 2.55 -39.31
CA GLY A 70 17.42 1.36 -38.48
C GLY A 70 17.99 1.61 -37.08
N ASN A 71 17.25 1.17 -36.07
CA ASN A 71 17.68 0.34 -34.94
C ASN A 71 16.50 0.27 -33.96
N THR A 72 15.60 -0.69 -34.14
CA THR A 72 14.39 -0.85 -33.33
C THR A 72 14.71 -1.43 -31.96
N ASN A 73 15.21 -0.59 -31.05
CA ASN A 73 15.07 -0.85 -29.62
C ASN A 73 13.63 -0.49 -29.22
N THR A 74 12.75 -1.48 -29.27
CA THR A 74 11.36 -1.39 -28.81
C THR A 74 11.31 -1.23 -27.29
N ASN A 75 11.55 -0.01 -26.81
CA ASN A 75 11.38 0.40 -25.41
C ASN A 75 10.97 1.88 -25.34
N THR A 76 10.01 2.29 -26.17
CA THR A 76 9.44 3.64 -26.13
C THR A 76 7.93 3.56 -25.95
N ASN A 77 7.42 4.14 -24.86
CA ASN A 77 5.97 4.35 -24.64
C ASN A 77 5.46 5.36 -25.71
N PRO A 78 4.14 5.53 -25.97
CA PRO A 78 3.59 6.49 -26.96
C PRO A 78 4.04 7.95 -26.79
N MET A 79 4.64 8.29 -25.65
CA MET A 79 5.27 9.59 -25.39
C MET A 79 6.76 9.67 -25.78
N GLY A 80 7.33 8.67 -26.47
CA GLY A 80 8.72 8.69 -26.96
C GLY A 80 9.81 8.57 -25.87
N ILE A 81 9.43 8.14 -24.66
CA ILE A 81 10.35 8.04 -23.52
C ILE A 81 11.15 6.76 -23.66
N ASN A 82 12.48 6.84 -23.68
CA ASN A 82 13.36 5.67 -23.70
C ASN A 82 13.34 4.96 -22.34
N LEU A 83 12.76 3.75 -22.29
CA LEU A 83 12.65 2.93 -21.08
C LEU A 83 13.84 1.99 -20.86
N ALA A 84 14.91 2.08 -21.66
CA ALA A 84 16.10 1.27 -21.45
C ALA A 84 16.71 1.57 -20.06
N GLY A 85 16.66 0.58 -19.16
CA GLY A 85 17.12 0.70 -17.78
C GLY A 85 16.03 1.05 -16.74
N ILE A 86 14.80 1.35 -17.18
CA ILE A 86 13.66 1.51 -16.27
C ILE A 86 13.13 0.12 -15.91
N ARG A 87 13.51 -0.36 -14.72
CA ARG A 87 12.93 -1.57 -14.12
C ARG A 87 11.48 -1.29 -13.71
N LEU A 88 10.52 -1.53 -14.62
CA LEU A 88 9.06 -1.43 -14.37
C LEU A 88 8.59 -2.29 -13.17
N GLU A 89 9.41 -3.25 -12.78
CA GLU A 89 9.23 -4.15 -11.64
C GLU A 89 9.46 -3.52 -10.25
N ASN A 90 10.07 -2.33 -10.17
CA ASN A 90 10.23 -1.59 -8.91
C ASN A 90 9.55 -0.21 -9.02
N SER A 91 8.57 0.06 -8.13
CA SER A 91 7.99 1.41 -8.03
C SER A 91 9.11 2.42 -7.76
N VAL A 92 9.27 3.41 -8.63
CA VAL A 92 10.29 4.46 -8.47
C VAL A 92 9.92 5.38 -7.30
N ILE A 93 8.62 5.45 -7.00
CA ILE A 93 8.05 6.41 -6.06
C ILE A 93 7.76 5.73 -4.72
N GLU A 94 7.27 4.49 -4.71
CA GLU A 94 6.82 3.79 -3.51
C GLU A 94 7.76 2.64 -3.10
N ARG A 95 7.70 2.27 -1.82
CA ARG A 95 8.34 1.09 -1.23
C ARG A 95 7.39 0.43 -0.24
N ILE A 96 7.60 -0.85 0.02
CA ILE A 96 6.86 -1.57 1.07
C ILE A 96 7.55 -1.38 2.42
N HIS A 97 6.80 -0.89 3.40
CA HIS A 97 7.17 -0.84 4.80
C HIS A 97 6.58 -2.04 5.55
N PRO A 98 7.35 -2.74 6.40
CA PRO A 98 6.88 -3.95 7.09
C PRO A 98 5.58 -3.78 7.88
N TYR A 99 5.34 -2.57 8.41
CA TYR A 99 4.17 -2.28 9.25
C TYR A 99 3.10 -1.42 8.55
N PHE A 100 3.46 -0.61 7.56
CA PHE A 100 2.55 0.43 7.03
C PHE A 100 1.94 0.03 5.68
N GLY A 101 2.37 -1.10 5.11
CA GLY A 101 2.06 -1.44 3.72
C GLY A 101 2.93 -0.60 2.79
N TYR A 102 2.35 0.00 1.76
CA TYR A 102 3.12 0.87 0.87
C TYR A 102 3.31 2.26 1.49
N VAL A 103 4.48 2.85 1.26
CA VAL A 103 4.85 4.22 1.63
C VAL A 103 5.71 4.81 0.52
N GLN A 104 5.95 6.12 0.54
CA GLN A 104 6.84 6.73 -0.43
C GLN A 104 8.32 6.45 -0.10
N LYS A 105 9.16 6.41 -1.13
CA LYS A 105 10.61 6.38 -0.97
C LYS A 105 11.08 7.74 -0.47
N PRO A 106 12.01 7.79 0.50
CA PRO A 106 12.55 9.06 0.97
C PRO A 106 13.19 9.84 -0.18
N GLY A 107 12.90 11.13 -0.26
CA GLY A 107 13.35 11.95 -1.39
C GLY A 107 12.72 13.34 -1.41
N PRO A 108 13.18 14.21 -2.32
CA PRO A 108 12.59 15.54 -2.49
C PRO A 108 11.15 15.44 -3.00
N ASP A 109 10.33 16.40 -2.61
CA ASP A 109 9.05 16.66 -3.26
C ASP A 109 9.16 17.93 -4.12
N PHE A 110 8.28 18.06 -5.11
CA PHE A 110 8.26 19.23 -5.99
C PHE A 110 7.76 20.51 -5.29
N ARG A 111 7.04 20.38 -4.17
CA ARG A 111 6.63 21.52 -3.34
C ARG A 111 7.81 21.99 -2.50
N GLU A 112 8.07 23.28 -2.58
CA GLU A 112 9.11 23.94 -1.78
C GLU A 112 8.90 23.67 -0.28
N GLY A 113 9.98 23.29 0.40
CA GLY A 113 9.98 22.97 1.83
C GLY A 113 9.42 21.58 2.19
N PHE A 114 8.90 20.81 1.24
CA PHE A 114 8.42 19.45 1.48
C PHE A 114 9.40 18.38 0.99
N LYS A 115 9.35 17.23 1.65
CA LYS A 115 10.04 16.00 1.26
C LYS A 115 9.21 14.79 1.65
N TYR A 116 9.50 13.66 1.03
CA TYR A 116 9.15 12.36 1.60
C TYR A 116 10.19 12.02 2.64
N ASN A 117 9.79 12.01 3.91
CA ASN A 117 10.71 11.74 5.02
C ASN A 117 11.10 10.25 5.10
N ALA A 118 11.97 9.90 6.04
CA ALA A 118 12.44 8.53 6.22
C ALA A 118 11.33 7.51 6.54
N ALA A 119 10.16 7.97 7.03
CA ALA A 119 8.98 7.13 7.24
C ALA A 119 8.11 6.98 5.97
N GLY A 120 8.40 7.76 4.92
CA GLY A 120 7.71 7.72 3.63
C GLY A 120 6.44 8.57 3.56
N PHE A 121 6.33 9.57 4.44
CA PHE A 121 5.25 10.56 4.43
C PHE A 121 5.74 11.90 3.91
N ILE A 122 4.85 12.63 3.26
CA ILE A 122 5.14 13.98 2.83
C ILE A 122 5.03 14.96 3.99
N SER A 123 6.13 15.63 4.29
CA SER A 123 6.22 16.54 5.42
C SER A 123 7.43 17.47 5.26
N PRO A 124 7.39 18.69 5.82
CA PRO A 124 8.60 19.48 6.01
C PRO A 124 9.48 18.92 7.15
N TYR A 125 9.00 17.94 7.92
CA TYR A 125 9.67 17.41 9.11
C TYR A 125 10.07 15.94 8.96
N ASP A 126 11.17 15.56 9.63
CA ASP A 126 11.54 14.16 9.84
C ASP A 126 10.84 13.58 11.07
N TYR A 127 10.56 12.27 11.02
CA TYR A 127 9.88 11.55 12.10
C TYR A 127 10.82 10.55 12.78
N PRO A 128 10.68 10.34 14.11
CA PRO A 128 9.82 11.08 15.01
C PRO A 128 10.28 12.54 15.17
N TYR A 129 9.32 13.45 15.25
CA TYR A 129 9.57 14.86 15.53
C TYR A 129 9.53 15.09 17.04
N HIS A 130 10.62 15.63 17.58
CA HIS A 130 10.71 16.02 18.98
C HIS A 130 10.54 17.53 19.12
N LYS A 131 9.75 17.96 20.11
CA LYS A 131 9.54 19.38 20.40
C LYS A 131 10.88 20.05 20.70
N LYS A 132 11.09 21.23 20.12
CA LYS A 132 12.27 22.08 20.33
C LYS A 132 12.10 23.00 21.53
N ASN A 133 10.86 23.24 21.96
CA ASN A 133 10.47 24.07 23.10
C ASN A 133 9.03 23.75 23.54
N ASP A 134 8.63 24.19 24.73
CA ASP A 134 7.32 23.89 25.34
C ASP A 134 6.13 24.64 24.69
N ASN A 135 6.41 25.60 23.80
CA ASN A 135 5.38 26.33 23.07
C ASN A 135 4.94 25.59 21.80
N GLN A 136 5.63 24.53 21.41
CA GLN A 136 5.22 23.72 20.26
C GLN A 136 4.01 22.83 20.59
N TYR A 137 3.03 22.85 19.69
CA TYR A 137 1.80 22.09 19.72
C TYR A 137 1.73 21.20 18.48
N ILE A 138 1.96 19.90 18.66
CA ILE A 138 2.07 18.89 17.60
C ILE A 138 0.68 18.37 17.24
N ILE A 139 0.29 18.57 15.98
CA ILE A 139 -0.94 18.06 15.38
C ILE A 139 -0.58 16.93 14.41
N GLY A 140 -0.99 15.70 14.72
CA GLY A 140 -0.86 14.56 13.83
C GLY A 140 -2.09 14.43 12.92
N VAL A 141 -1.90 14.40 11.60
CA VAL A 141 -2.97 14.21 10.61
C VAL A 141 -2.88 12.81 10.01
N PHE A 142 -3.92 11.99 10.16
CA PHE A 142 -3.95 10.59 9.73
C PHE A 142 -5.02 10.37 8.67
N GLY A 143 -4.71 9.56 7.64
CA GLY A 143 -5.71 9.16 6.65
C GLY A 143 -5.20 8.84 5.25
N GLY A 144 -6.13 8.88 4.30
CA GLY A 144 -5.90 8.67 2.86
C GLY A 144 -5.41 9.92 2.11
N SER A 145 -5.65 9.95 0.80
CA SER A 145 -5.30 11.08 -0.09
C SER A 145 -5.90 12.41 0.36
N VAL A 146 -7.13 12.39 0.88
CA VAL A 146 -7.82 13.58 1.40
C VAL A 146 -7.07 14.17 2.59
N ALA A 147 -6.67 13.32 3.55
CA ALA A 147 -5.90 13.74 4.72
C ALA A 147 -4.51 14.25 4.34
N SER A 148 -3.85 13.59 3.38
CA SER A 148 -2.57 14.05 2.82
C SER A 148 -2.72 15.46 2.26
N ASN A 149 -3.65 15.67 1.32
CA ASN A 149 -3.88 16.98 0.71
C ASN A 149 -4.27 18.05 1.74
N TYR A 150 -5.11 17.71 2.72
CA TYR A 150 -5.45 18.59 3.83
C TYR A 150 -4.19 19.03 4.59
N SER A 151 -3.33 18.10 5.01
CA SER A 151 -2.11 18.43 5.77
C SER A 151 -1.17 19.35 4.99
N ILE A 152 -0.98 19.11 3.69
CA ILE A 152 -0.15 19.94 2.81
C ILE A 152 -0.74 21.35 2.73
N TYR A 153 -2.05 21.44 2.48
CA TYR A 153 -2.75 22.70 2.32
C TYR A 153 -2.72 23.53 3.60
N GLU A 154 -2.92 22.89 4.76
CA GLU A 154 -2.85 23.56 6.06
C GLU A 154 -1.46 24.09 6.39
N ILE A 155 -0.40 23.32 6.09
CA ILE A 155 0.98 23.78 6.29
C ILE A 155 1.26 25.03 5.43
N GLN A 156 0.75 25.07 4.20
CA GLN A 156 0.97 26.20 3.28
C GLN A 156 0.13 27.44 3.62
N ASN A 157 -1.11 27.26 4.08
CA ASN A 157 -2.08 28.36 4.22
C ASN A 157 -2.33 28.77 5.68
N GLN A 158 -1.96 27.91 6.63
CA GLN A 158 -2.05 28.12 8.08
C GLN A 158 -3.47 28.44 8.55
N ILE A 159 -4.50 27.83 7.96
CA ILE A 159 -5.90 28.15 8.26
C ILE A 159 -6.25 27.66 9.66
N LEU A 160 -5.94 26.40 9.96
CA LEU A 160 -6.13 25.80 11.27
C LEU A 160 -5.35 26.57 12.35
N GLU A 161 -4.08 26.88 12.10
CA GLU A 161 -3.25 27.67 13.01
C GLU A 161 -3.88 29.05 13.30
N LYS A 162 -4.25 29.81 12.26
CA LYS A 162 -4.88 31.13 12.41
C LYS A 162 -6.18 31.05 13.20
N THR A 163 -6.94 29.98 13.03
CA THR A 163 -8.20 29.74 13.74
C THR A 163 -7.95 29.40 15.20
N LEU A 164 -7.05 28.45 15.48
CA LEU A 164 -6.73 28.04 16.85
C LEU A 164 -6.14 29.20 17.66
N LYS A 165 -5.32 30.07 17.06
CA LYS A 165 -4.75 31.26 17.71
C LYS A 165 -5.80 32.30 18.16
N GLN A 166 -7.06 32.19 17.72
CA GLN A 166 -8.15 33.03 18.23
C GLN A 166 -8.57 32.62 19.66
N ILE A 167 -8.24 31.40 20.07
CA ILE A 167 -8.50 30.89 21.42
C ILE A 167 -7.36 31.33 22.34
N PRO A 168 -7.64 31.98 23.50
CA PRO A 168 -6.60 32.53 24.38
C PRO A 168 -5.49 31.54 24.77
N GLU A 169 -5.85 30.27 24.98
CA GLU A 169 -4.93 29.21 25.42
C GLU A 169 -3.91 28.80 24.34
N PHE A 170 -4.20 29.09 23.08
CA PHE A 170 -3.39 28.71 21.92
C PHE A 170 -2.68 29.88 21.24
N LYS A 171 -2.92 31.11 21.72
CA LYS A 171 -2.45 32.34 21.07
C LYS A 171 -0.95 32.36 20.78
N ASP A 172 -0.15 31.91 21.75
CA ASP A 172 1.31 31.94 21.69
C ASP A 172 1.94 30.58 21.32
N LYS A 173 1.10 29.61 20.90
CA LYS A 173 1.58 28.28 20.49
C LYS A 173 2.14 28.29 19.07
N GLU A 174 3.19 27.52 18.87
CA GLU A 174 3.77 27.18 17.56
C GLU A 174 3.17 25.86 17.10
N PHE A 175 2.39 25.86 16.02
CA PHE A 175 1.71 24.66 15.55
C PHE A 175 2.61 23.86 14.60
N ILE A 176 2.84 22.59 14.95
CA ILE A 176 3.63 21.66 14.14
C ILE A 176 2.69 20.60 13.57
N ILE A 177 2.43 20.66 12.26
CA ILE A 177 1.56 19.69 11.57
C ILE A 177 2.42 18.56 11.01
N LEU A 178 2.15 17.33 11.45
CA LEU A 178 2.81 16.12 11.00
C LEU A 178 1.80 15.25 10.22
N SER A 179 2.03 15.06 8.93
CA SER A 179 1.22 14.17 8.10
C SER A 179 1.62 12.70 8.25
N PHE A 180 0.67 11.84 8.59
CA PHE A 180 0.74 10.37 8.58
C PHE A 180 -0.28 9.82 7.58
N ALA A 181 -0.40 10.51 6.45
CA ALA A 181 -1.37 10.22 5.42
C ALA A 181 -0.69 9.97 4.07
N THR A 182 -1.26 9.04 3.30
CA THR A 182 -0.86 8.80 1.91
C THR A 182 -2.05 8.32 1.09
N GLY A 183 -2.00 8.54 -0.22
CA GLY A 183 -3.08 8.16 -1.13
C GLY A 183 -3.41 6.69 -1.03
N GLY A 184 -4.71 6.34 -1.04
CA GLY A 184 -5.20 4.96 -0.98
C GLY A 184 -5.21 4.30 0.40
N TYR A 185 -4.70 4.96 1.46
CA TYR A 185 -4.77 4.40 2.80
C TYR A 185 -6.21 4.21 3.28
N LYS A 186 -6.43 3.10 3.98
CA LYS A 186 -7.72 2.63 4.47
C LYS A 186 -7.60 2.19 5.92
N GLN A 187 -8.72 2.03 6.61
CA GLN A 187 -8.72 1.31 7.88
C GLN A 187 -8.25 -0.13 7.68
N PRO A 188 -7.38 -0.66 8.56
CA PRO A 188 -6.92 -0.10 9.84
C PRO A 188 -5.54 0.61 9.81
N GLN A 189 -5.05 1.06 8.65
CA GLN A 189 -3.66 1.56 8.51
C GLN A 189 -3.37 2.79 9.39
N GLN A 190 -4.31 3.73 9.55
CA GLN A 190 -4.11 4.89 10.43
C GLN A 190 -3.84 4.48 11.88
N LEU A 191 -4.57 3.47 12.38
CA LEU A 191 -4.43 2.99 13.75
C LEU A 191 -3.07 2.30 13.96
N ILE A 192 -2.60 1.56 12.96
CA ILE A 192 -1.27 0.92 13.00
C ILE A 192 -0.17 2.00 13.08
N LEU A 193 -0.28 3.04 12.26
CA LEU A 193 0.67 4.16 12.26
C LEU A 193 0.70 4.89 13.59
N LEU A 194 -0.48 5.25 14.12
CA LEU A 194 -0.57 5.93 15.40
C LEU A 194 0.13 5.13 16.51
N ASN A 195 -0.18 3.83 16.62
CA ASN A 195 0.43 2.98 17.63
C ASN A 195 1.95 2.84 17.44
N TYR A 196 2.42 2.66 16.21
CA TYR A 196 3.86 2.58 15.93
C TYR A 196 4.57 3.87 16.38
N PHE A 197 4.08 5.04 15.97
CA PHE A 197 4.75 6.30 16.26
C PHE A 197 4.71 6.65 17.74
N LEU A 198 3.60 6.40 18.44
CA LEU A 198 3.54 6.49 19.90
C LEU A 198 4.58 5.57 20.57
N SER A 199 4.75 4.34 20.08
CA SER A 199 5.69 3.37 20.67
C SER A 199 7.17 3.76 20.53
N ILE A 200 7.51 4.54 19.50
CA ILE A 200 8.87 5.06 19.28
C ILE A 200 9.07 6.49 19.79
N GLY A 201 8.12 7.00 20.59
CA GLY A 201 8.26 8.28 21.29
C GLY A 201 7.85 9.51 20.48
N GLN A 202 7.06 9.37 19.41
CA GLN A 202 6.39 10.51 18.80
C GLN A 202 5.31 11.04 19.75
N GLU A 203 5.42 12.32 20.10
CA GLU A 203 4.40 13.02 20.87
C GLU A 203 3.36 13.66 19.96
N PHE A 204 2.11 13.74 20.44
CA PHE A 204 1.00 14.43 19.79
C PHE A 204 0.19 15.19 20.84
N ASP A 205 -0.13 16.46 20.58
CA ASP A 205 -1.06 17.25 21.40
C ASP A 205 -2.48 17.22 20.82
N MET A 206 -2.61 16.95 19.51
CA MET A 206 -3.89 16.75 18.83
C MET A 206 -3.76 15.74 17.70
N LEU A 207 -4.80 14.95 17.49
CA LEU A 207 -4.92 14.02 16.38
C LEU A 207 -6.13 14.40 15.52
N ILE A 208 -5.91 14.53 14.22
CA ILE A 208 -6.95 14.73 13.23
C ILE A 208 -6.97 13.49 12.34
N ASN A 209 -8.02 12.68 12.43
CA ASN A 209 -8.21 11.52 11.57
C ASN A 209 -9.25 11.85 10.49
N ILE A 210 -8.85 11.81 9.21
CA ILE A 210 -9.72 12.05 8.06
C ILE A 210 -9.80 10.76 7.26
N ASP A 211 -10.96 10.12 7.29
CA ASP A 211 -11.12 8.72 6.90
C ASP A 211 -12.47 8.42 6.24
N GLY A 212 -12.64 7.23 5.68
CA GLY A 212 -13.92 6.70 5.17
C GLY A 212 -14.12 6.83 3.67
N PHE A 213 -13.37 7.71 2.98
CA PHE A 213 -13.51 7.89 1.53
C PHE A 213 -13.18 6.60 0.76
N ASN A 214 -12.05 5.97 1.08
CA ASN A 214 -11.57 4.80 0.35
C ASN A 214 -12.38 3.53 0.67
N GLU A 215 -13.00 3.47 1.85
CA GLU A 215 -13.92 2.41 2.24
C GLU A 215 -15.22 2.52 1.44
N VAL A 216 -15.82 3.71 1.39
CA VAL A 216 -17.12 3.93 0.73
C VAL A 216 -17.03 3.79 -0.77
N ILE A 217 -16.01 4.37 -1.41
CA ILE A 217 -15.88 4.33 -2.87
C ILE A 217 -15.57 2.91 -3.34
N LEU A 218 -14.68 2.20 -2.67
CA LEU A 218 -14.25 0.87 -3.12
C LEU A 218 -15.20 -0.25 -2.68
N ALA A 219 -16.08 -0.01 -1.69
CA ALA A 219 -17.18 -0.93 -1.37
C ALA A 219 -18.30 -0.91 -2.42
N LYS A 220 -18.40 0.13 -3.24
CA LYS A 220 -19.41 0.23 -4.31
C LYS A 220 -19.05 -0.53 -5.59
N GLU A 221 -17.79 -0.95 -5.74
CA GLU A 221 -17.28 -1.61 -6.94
C GLU A 221 -17.34 -3.15 -6.87
N THR A 222 -18.02 -3.70 -5.86
CA THR A 222 -18.31 -5.14 -5.68
C THR A 222 -19.80 -5.39 -5.64
#